data_AF-A0A9R0Y6D1-F1
#
_entry.id   AF-A0A9R0Y6D1-F1
#
_cell.length_a   1.000
_cell.length_b   1.000
_cell.length_c   1.000
_cell.angle_alpha   90.00
_cell.angle_beta   90.00
_cell.angle_gamma   90.00
#
_symmetry.space_group_name_H-M   'P 1'
#
loop_
_entity.id
_entity.type
_entity.pdbx_description
1 polymer ?
#
loop_
_entity_poly.entity_id
_entity_poly.type
_entity_poly.pdbx_seq_one_letter_code
_entity_poly.pdbx_strand_id
1 'polypeptide(L)'
;MEAVPLLLLLLLFSSPLAPAPANGLLSPKGVNYEVQALMTIKNYLKDPHGVLKNWDQDSVDPCSWTMVTCSQENLVTGLEAPSQNLSGLLSPSIGNLTNLEIVLLQNNNINGRIPAEIGRLTKLRTLDLSSNHFSGEIPGSVSRLRDLQYLRLNNNTLSGAFPSSSANLSHLVFLDLSYNNLSGPVPGSLARTFNIVGNPLICGAATEQDCYGTLPMPMSYSLNNTQGTILPAKSKSHKAAIAFGSTIGCISILFLVTGLLFWWRHRKNRQILFDVDDQHIENVNLENLKRFQFRELQAATENFSNKNMIGKGGFGNVYRGKLPDGTIVAVKRLKDGNAAGGELQFQTEVEMISLAVHRNLLRLCGFCMTATERLLIYPYMSNGSVASRLKGKTHQNFRMVVS
;
A
#
# COMPACT_ATOMS: atom_id res chain seq x y z
N MET A 1 -73.08 23.51 -52.73
CA MET A 1 -72.30 22.32 -53.17
C MET A 1 -70.85 22.75 -53.22
N GLU A 2 -70.00 22.05 -52.44
CA GLU A 2 -68.57 21.77 -52.68
C GLU A 2 -67.60 22.96 -52.83
N ALA A 3 -66.33 22.96 -52.40
CA ALA A 3 -65.47 22.06 -51.64
C ALA A 3 -64.22 22.88 -51.20
N VAL A 4 -63.50 22.35 -50.20
CA VAL A 4 -62.14 22.66 -49.69
C VAL A 4 -61.12 22.67 -50.87
N PRO A 5 -59.94 23.36 -50.92
CA PRO A 5 -58.88 23.39 -49.87
C PRO A 5 -57.82 24.54 -49.86
N LEU A 6 -56.80 24.36 -49.00
CA LEU A 6 -55.43 24.91 -49.01
C LEU A 6 -55.15 26.28 -48.34
N LEU A 7 -54.75 26.24 -47.07
CA LEU A 7 -53.75 27.19 -46.55
C LEU A 7 -52.58 26.42 -45.93
N LEU A 8 -51.47 26.45 -46.65
CA LEU A 8 -50.14 26.00 -46.24
C LEU A 8 -49.55 27.12 -45.36
N LEU A 9 -49.29 26.87 -44.07
CA LEU A 9 -48.39 27.75 -43.31
C LEU A 9 -47.40 26.93 -42.47
N LEU A 10 -46.14 27.16 -42.83
CA LEU A 10 -44.88 26.66 -42.30
C LEU A 10 -44.83 26.68 -40.77
N LEU A 11 -44.75 25.50 -40.14
CA LEU A 11 -44.15 25.32 -38.83
C LEU A 11 -42.74 24.76 -39.03
N LEU A 12 -41.75 25.66 -38.97
CA LEU A 12 -40.35 25.29 -38.82
C LEU A 12 -40.18 24.67 -37.42
N PHE A 13 -40.02 23.36 -37.37
CA PHE A 13 -39.55 22.65 -36.19
C PHE A 13 -38.10 23.09 -35.90
N SER A 14 -37.91 23.83 -34.81
CA SER A 14 -36.63 23.96 -34.13
C SER A 14 -36.32 22.64 -33.43
N SER A 15 -35.48 21.80 -34.05
CA SER A 15 -34.85 20.69 -33.35
C SER A 15 -33.74 21.24 -32.43
N PRO A 16 -33.71 20.92 -31.13
CA PRO A 16 -32.52 21.16 -30.34
C PRO A 16 -31.42 20.22 -30.82
N LEU A 17 -30.32 20.80 -31.29
CA LEU A 17 -29.08 20.10 -31.57
C LEU A 17 -28.67 19.37 -30.29
N ALA A 18 -28.58 18.04 -30.34
CA ALA A 18 -28.01 17.24 -29.26
C ALA A 18 -26.59 17.75 -28.97
N PRO A 19 -26.17 17.88 -27.70
CA PRO A 19 -24.78 18.21 -27.40
C PRO A 19 -23.90 17.06 -27.86
N ALA A 20 -22.98 17.36 -28.77
CA ALA A 20 -21.87 16.48 -29.11
C ALA A 20 -21.09 16.12 -27.83
N PRO A 21 -20.53 14.90 -27.72
CA PRO A 21 -19.66 14.58 -26.60
C PRO A 21 -18.48 15.54 -26.62
N ALA A 22 -18.22 16.16 -25.47
CA ALA A 22 -17.18 17.16 -25.31
C ALA A 22 -15.83 16.54 -25.67
N ASN A 23 -15.30 17.01 -26.81
CA ASN A 23 -13.91 16.82 -27.20
C ASN A 23 -13.00 17.20 -26.03
N GLY A 24 -11.95 16.40 -25.82
CA GLY A 24 -10.85 16.73 -24.94
C GLY A 24 -10.47 18.20 -25.10
N LEU A 25 -10.38 18.89 -23.97
CA LEU A 25 -10.20 20.33 -23.88
C LEU A 25 -8.79 20.70 -24.38
N LEU A 26 -8.62 20.75 -25.70
CA LEU A 26 -7.40 21.26 -26.32
C LEU A 26 -7.30 22.74 -25.99
N SER A 27 -6.23 23.09 -25.28
CA SER A 27 -5.78 24.47 -25.12
C SER A 27 -5.72 25.16 -26.48
N PRO A 28 -5.93 26.49 -26.58
CA PRO A 28 -5.89 27.24 -27.85
C PRO A 28 -4.58 27.14 -28.67
N LYS A 29 -3.60 26.34 -28.21
CA LYS A 29 -2.35 25.98 -28.91
C LYS A 29 -2.22 24.48 -29.27
N GLY A 30 -3.23 23.64 -29.06
CA GLY A 30 -3.13 22.19 -29.33
C GLY A 30 -2.17 21.44 -28.41
N VAL A 31 -1.80 22.02 -27.26
CA VAL A 31 -0.83 21.44 -26.31
C VAL A 31 -1.56 20.53 -25.33
N ASN A 32 -1.14 19.26 -25.25
CA ASN A 32 -1.55 18.33 -24.21
C ASN A 32 -0.74 18.59 -22.93
N TYR A 33 -1.40 19.13 -21.89
CA TYR A 33 -0.74 19.48 -20.63
C TYR A 33 -0.29 18.26 -19.81
N GLU A 34 -0.92 17.10 -19.99
CA GLU A 34 -0.52 15.86 -19.33
C GLU A 34 0.80 15.36 -19.91
N VAL A 35 0.93 15.38 -21.24
CA VAL A 35 2.19 15.09 -21.96
C VAL A 35 3.30 16.01 -21.48
N GLN A 36 3.07 17.33 -21.40
CA GLN A 36 4.07 18.27 -20.91
C GLN A 36 4.48 18.01 -19.45
N ALA A 37 3.51 17.71 -18.58
CA ALA A 37 3.76 17.41 -17.18
C ALA A 37 4.57 16.13 -17.01
N LEU A 38 4.23 15.07 -17.75
CA LEU A 38 4.94 13.79 -17.76
C LEU A 38 6.35 13.93 -18.36
N MET A 39 6.53 14.65 -19.46
CA MET A 39 7.87 14.89 -20.02
C MET A 39 8.76 15.68 -19.06
N THR A 40 8.18 16.62 -18.31
CA THR A 40 8.91 17.33 -17.24
C THR A 40 9.31 16.38 -16.11
N ILE A 41 8.43 15.46 -15.70
CA ILE A 41 8.76 14.40 -14.72
C ILE A 41 9.91 13.54 -15.25
N LYS A 42 9.81 13.05 -16.50
CA LYS A 42 10.87 12.25 -17.15
C LYS A 42 12.21 12.96 -17.14
N ASN A 43 12.25 14.26 -17.39
CA ASN A 43 13.50 15.04 -17.40
C ASN A 43 14.13 15.22 -16.01
N TYR A 44 13.33 15.13 -14.94
CA TYR A 44 13.83 15.19 -13.55
C TYR A 44 14.31 13.82 -13.04
N LEU A 45 13.89 12.75 -13.71
CA LEU A 45 14.27 11.39 -13.38
C LEU A 45 15.48 10.95 -14.21
N LYS A 46 16.35 10.17 -13.57
CA LYS A 46 17.43 9.43 -14.22
C LYS A 46 16.97 7.98 -14.35
N ASP A 47 16.89 7.53 -15.59
CA ASP A 47 16.39 6.21 -15.96
C ASP A 47 17.52 5.36 -16.57
N PRO A 48 18.24 4.55 -15.76
CA PRO A 48 19.37 3.77 -16.25
C PRO A 48 18.98 2.64 -17.19
N HIS A 49 17.71 2.22 -17.19
CA HIS A 49 17.24 1.06 -17.95
C HIS A 49 16.36 1.45 -19.15
N GLY A 50 16.11 2.75 -19.35
CA GLY A 50 15.27 3.25 -20.43
C GLY A 50 13.84 2.74 -20.33
N VAL A 51 13.30 2.59 -19.11
CA VAL A 51 11.92 2.16 -18.89
C VAL A 51 10.91 3.23 -19.32
N LEU A 52 11.31 4.51 -19.37
CA LEU A 52 10.51 5.66 -19.82
C LEU A 52 10.80 6.01 -21.30
N LYS A 53 11.44 5.10 -22.06
CA LYS A 53 11.92 5.39 -23.42
C LYS A 53 10.80 5.72 -24.42
N ASN A 54 9.61 5.14 -24.25
CA ASN A 54 8.49 5.34 -25.18
C ASN A 54 7.66 6.61 -24.86
N TRP A 55 8.06 7.37 -23.85
CA TRP A 55 7.46 8.68 -23.57
C TRP A 55 7.99 9.69 -24.58
N ASP A 56 7.09 10.29 -25.34
CA ASP A 56 7.41 11.13 -26.48
C ASP A 56 6.77 12.52 -26.32
N GLN A 57 7.56 13.57 -26.45
CA GLN A 57 7.07 14.94 -26.31
C GLN A 57 6.07 15.32 -27.41
N ASP A 58 6.17 14.69 -28.57
CA ASP A 58 5.32 14.98 -29.72
C ASP A 58 4.06 14.10 -29.75
N SER A 59 3.89 13.19 -28.77
CA SER A 59 2.68 12.36 -28.68
C SER A 59 1.45 13.20 -28.38
N VAL A 60 0.36 12.90 -29.07
CA VAL A 60 -0.97 13.49 -28.79
C VAL A 60 -1.61 12.82 -27.57
N ASP A 61 -1.24 11.56 -27.31
CA ASP A 61 -1.84 10.72 -26.27
C ASP A 61 -0.76 10.02 -25.41
N PRO A 62 -0.69 10.29 -24.10
CA PRO A 62 0.23 9.63 -23.19
C PRO A 62 -0.25 8.24 -22.72
N CYS A 63 -1.49 7.82 -23.03
CA CYS A 63 -2.08 6.59 -22.50
C CYS A 63 -1.47 5.29 -23.06
N SER A 64 -0.69 5.39 -24.14
CA SER A 64 0.10 4.27 -24.68
C SER A 64 1.49 4.14 -24.02
N TRP A 65 1.85 5.06 -23.14
CA TRP A 65 3.17 5.09 -22.53
C TRP A 65 3.31 4.04 -21.43
N THR A 66 4.51 3.49 -21.29
CA THR A 66 4.75 2.54 -20.20
C THR A 66 4.63 3.26 -18.87
N MET A 67 4.06 2.58 -17.87
CA MET A 67 3.88 3.10 -16.51
C MET A 67 2.89 4.26 -16.39
N VAL A 68 2.15 4.57 -17.45
CA VAL A 68 1.03 5.51 -17.44
C VAL A 68 -0.25 4.72 -17.62
N THR A 69 -1.25 4.98 -16.78
CA THR A 69 -2.59 4.43 -16.91
C THR A 69 -3.59 5.56 -17.09
N CYS A 70 -4.65 5.31 -17.84
CA CYS A 70 -5.66 6.30 -18.18
C CYS A 70 -7.08 5.79 -17.94
N SER A 71 -7.99 6.75 -17.77
CA SER A 71 -9.43 6.50 -17.75
C SER A 71 -9.97 6.16 -19.15
N GLN A 72 -11.24 5.79 -19.22
CA GLN A 72 -11.98 5.60 -20.47
C GLN A 72 -12.07 6.88 -21.32
N GLU A 73 -11.85 8.04 -20.71
CA GLU A 73 -11.88 9.37 -21.35
C GLU A 73 -10.47 9.82 -21.80
N ASN A 74 -9.48 8.92 -21.79
CA ASN A 74 -8.06 9.19 -22.13
C ASN A 74 -7.41 10.26 -21.23
N LEU A 75 -7.82 10.32 -19.96
CA LEU A 75 -7.19 11.18 -18.96
C LEU A 75 -6.20 10.36 -18.14
N VAL A 76 -5.03 10.91 -17.81
CA VAL A 76 -4.02 10.21 -17.02
C VAL A 76 -4.50 10.04 -15.58
N THR A 77 -4.71 8.79 -15.17
CA THR A 77 -5.20 8.42 -13.84
C THR A 77 -4.15 7.70 -13.00
N GLY A 78 -3.08 7.17 -13.59
CA GLY A 78 -2.01 6.56 -12.82
C GLY A 78 -0.61 6.76 -13.37
N LEU A 79 0.32 6.91 -12.43
CA LEU A 79 1.77 6.90 -12.66
C LEU A 79 2.38 5.77 -11.83
N GLU A 80 2.72 4.66 -12.47
CA GLU A 80 2.99 3.38 -11.82
C GLU A 80 4.34 2.80 -12.26
N ALA A 81 5.43 3.25 -11.64
CA ALA A 81 6.80 2.83 -11.95
C ALA A 81 7.54 2.23 -10.73
N PRO A 82 7.01 1.19 -10.06
CA PRO A 82 7.65 0.59 -8.90
C PRO A 82 8.88 -0.23 -9.29
N SER A 83 9.92 -0.21 -8.45
CA SER A 83 11.11 -1.08 -8.61
C SER A 83 11.84 -0.95 -9.95
N GLN A 84 11.95 0.26 -10.48
CA GLN A 84 12.57 0.54 -11.78
C GLN A 84 14.00 1.08 -11.69
N ASN A 85 14.56 1.16 -10.48
CA ASN A 85 15.88 1.75 -10.22
C ASN A 85 15.99 3.22 -10.68
N LEU A 86 14.85 3.93 -10.74
CA LEU A 86 14.79 5.35 -11.10
C LEU A 86 15.47 6.18 -10.02
N SER A 87 16.21 7.21 -10.40
CA SER A 87 16.83 8.16 -9.46
C SER A 87 16.55 9.60 -9.89
N GLY A 88 17.08 10.58 -9.18
CA GLY A 88 16.79 12.00 -9.44
C GLY A 88 15.66 12.51 -8.56
N LEU A 89 14.88 13.48 -9.05
CA LEU A 89 13.91 14.22 -8.26
C LEU A 89 12.47 13.97 -8.74
N LEU A 90 11.50 14.08 -7.84
CA LEU A 90 10.09 14.13 -8.24
C LEU A 90 9.72 15.57 -8.62
N SER A 91 9.42 15.79 -9.90
CA SER A 91 9.09 17.11 -10.42
C SER A 91 7.79 17.68 -9.83
N PRO A 92 7.74 18.98 -9.47
CA PRO A 92 6.50 19.71 -9.14
C PRO A 92 5.40 19.63 -10.19
N SER A 93 5.75 19.38 -11.45
CA SER A 93 4.79 19.23 -12.56
C SER A 93 3.82 18.07 -12.35
N ILE A 94 4.09 17.13 -11.44
CA ILE A 94 3.14 16.09 -11.07
C ILE A 94 1.79 16.68 -10.62
N GLY A 95 1.78 17.85 -9.97
CA GLY A 95 0.54 18.53 -9.56
C GLY A 95 -0.30 19.08 -10.71
N ASN A 96 0.17 19.01 -11.96
CA ASN A 96 -0.63 19.35 -13.16
C ASN A 96 -1.44 18.16 -13.67
N LEU A 97 -1.15 16.93 -13.22
CA LEU A 97 -1.89 15.72 -13.59
C LEU A 97 -3.10 15.53 -12.67
N THR A 98 -4.05 16.47 -12.69
CA THR A 98 -5.13 16.59 -11.69
C THR A 98 -6.11 15.41 -11.65
N ASN A 99 -6.05 14.52 -12.65
CA ASN A 99 -6.87 13.30 -12.70
C ASN A 99 -6.18 12.07 -12.07
N LEU A 100 -4.94 12.20 -11.57
CA LEU A 100 -4.26 11.09 -10.92
C LEU A 100 -5.03 10.57 -9.70
N GLU A 101 -5.29 9.27 -9.72
CA GLU A 101 -5.86 8.47 -8.65
C GLU A 101 -4.79 7.60 -7.98
N ILE A 102 -3.77 7.17 -8.74
CA ILE A 102 -2.74 6.22 -8.30
C ILE A 102 -1.34 6.75 -8.64
N VAL A 103 -0.47 6.84 -7.62
CA VAL A 103 0.96 7.10 -7.80
C VAL A 103 1.75 6.04 -7.06
N LEU A 104 2.46 5.18 -7.82
CA LEU A 104 3.29 4.10 -7.32
C LEU A 104 4.73 4.29 -7.79
N LEU A 105 5.59 4.78 -6.91
CA LEU A 105 7.02 5.04 -7.19
C LEU A 105 7.94 4.33 -6.20
N GLN A 106 7.42 3.33 -5.48
CA GLN A 106 8.15 2.62 -4.44
C GLN A 106 9.33 1.80 -4.94
N ASN A 107 10.30 1.56 -4.05
CA ASN A 107 11.53 0.80 -4.31
C ASN A 107 12.35 1.38 -5.47
N ASN A 108 12.51 2.70 -5.50
CA ASN A 108 13.41 3.39 -6.42
C ASN A 108 14.49 4.12 -5.60
N ASN A 109 15.32 4.91 -6.27
CA ASN A 109 16.35 5.75 -5.65
C ASN A 109 16.03 7.25 -5.85
N ILE A 110 14.75 7.62 -5.88
CA ILE A 110 14.30 9.01 -6.04
C ILE A 110 14.62 9.76 -4.75
N ASN A 111 15.20 10.95 -4.88
CA ASN A 111 15.70 11.76 -3.77
C ASN A 111 15.09 13.16 -3.75
N GLY A 112 15.58 14.00 -2.84
CA GLY A 112 15.08 15.36 -2.65
C GLY A 112 13.78 15.41 -1.86
N ARG A 113 13.03 16.51 -1.99
CA ARG A 113 11.78 16.72 -1.25
C ARG A 113 10.57 16.20 -2.02
N ILE A 114 9.52 15.83 -1.31
CA ILE A 114 8.20 15.63 -1.92
C ILE A 114 7.67 17.03 -2.33
N PRO A 115 7.32 17.27 -3.61
CA PRO A 115 6.83 18.56 -4.06
C PRO A 115 5.48 18.89 -3.41
N ALA A 116 5.30 20.14 -2.97
CA ALA A 116 4.06 20.58 -2.33
C ALA A 116 2.86 20.55 -3.30
N GLU A 117 3.13 20.59 -4.61
CA GLU A 117 2.17 20.50 -5.69
C GLU A 117 1.42 19.16 -5.70
N ILE A 118 1.93 18.11 -5.02
CA ILE A 118 1.21 16.84 -4.84
C ILE A 118 -0.18 17.05 -4.23
N GLY A 119 -0.34 18.07 -3.38
CA GLY A 119 -1.63 18.41 -2.77
C GLY A 119 -2.68 18.98 -3.73
N ARG A 120 -2.35 19.18 -5.02
CA ARG A 120 -3.31 19.53 -6.08
C ARG A 120 -4.04 18.31 -6.64
N LEU A 121 -3.56 17.09 -6.35
CA LEU A 121 -4.10 15.84 -6.85
C LEU A 121 -5.32 15.39 -6.02
N THR A 122 -6.41 16.15 -6.06
CA THR A 122 -7.55 15.94 -5.15
C THR A 122 -8.26 14.60 -5.33
N LYS A 123 -8.08 13.93 -6.48
CA LYS A 123 -8.63 12.60 -6.78
C LYS A 123 -7.71 11.45 -6.33
N LEU A 124 -6.53 11.75 -5.78
CA LEU A 124 -5.53 10.74 -5.44
C LEU A 124 -6.02 9.85 -4.31
N ARG A 125 -6.08 8.54 -4.58
CA ARG A 125 -6.50 7.49 -3.64
C ARG A 125 -5.32 6.72 -3.07
N THR A 126 -4.28 6.53 -3.88
CA THR A 126 -3.09 5.76 -3.50
C THR A 126 -1.83 6.54 -3.80
N LEU A 127 -1.01 6.76 -2.77
CA LEU A 127 0.32 7.35 -2.89
C LEU A 127 1.33 6.45 -2.18
N ASP A 128 2.16 5.76 -2.97
CA ASP A 128 3.27 4.95 -2.47
C ASP A 128 4.61 5.49 -2.97
N LEU A 129 5.34 6.13 -2.05
CA LEU A 129 6.71 6.64 -2.25
C LEU A 129 7.71 5.88 -1.36
N SER A 130 7.33 4.72 -0.83
CA SER A 130 8.14 3.98 0.13
C SER A 130 9.44 3.46 -0.46
N SER A 131 10.44 3.22 0.39
CA SER A 131 11.76 2.71 0.01
C SER A 131 12.40 3.54 -1.11
N ASN A 132 12.61 4.82 -0.82
CA ASN A 132 13.30 5.79 -1.67
C ASN A 132 14.29 6.59 -0.81
N HIS A 133 14.78 7.72 -1.34
CA HIS A 133 15.67 8.65 -0.65
C HIS A 133 15.03 10.04 -0.48
N PHE A 134 13.70 10.11 -0.35
CA PHE A 134 13.02 11.37 -0.07
C PHE A 134 13.47 11.93 1.29
N SER A 135 13.58 13.25 1.37
CA SER A 135 14.17 13.99 2.50
C SER A 135 13.40 15.28 2.75
N GLY A 136 13.66 15.92 3.90
CA GLY A 136 12.93 17.11 4.33
C GLY A 136 11.52 16.77 4.83
N GLU A 137 10.69 17.80 4.98
CA GLU A 137 9.36 17.67 5.57
C GLU A 137 8.34 17.09 4.60
N ILE A 138 7.35 16.37 5.15
CA ILE A 138 6.14 16.00 4.41
C ILE A 138 5.36 17.30 4.17
N PRO A 139 5.12 17.70 2.90
CA PRO A 139 4.51 18.99 2.64
C PRO A 139 3.10 19.04 3.23
N GLY A 140 2.77 20.14 3.92
CA GLY A 140 1.47 20.33 4.55
C GLY A 140 0.30 20.19 3.58
N SER A 141 0.52 20.40 2.29
CA SER A 141 -0.48 20.23 1.23
C SER A 141 -1.00 18.79 1.08
N VAL A 142 -0.31 17.77 1.61
CA VAL A 142 -0.82 16.38 1.70
C VAL A 142 -2.15 16.31 2.46
N SER A 143 -2.36 17.21 3.43
CA SER A 143 -3.64 17.35 4.15
C SER A 143 -4.86 17.63 3.25
N ARG A 144 -4.65 18.07 2.00
CA ARG A 144 -5.70 18.42 1.04
C ARG A 144 -6.21 17.22 0.24
N LEU A 145 -5.53 16.07 0.34
CA LEU A 145 -5.86 14.85 -0.40
C LEU A 145 -7.00 14.10 0.28
N ARG A 146 -8.23 14.63 0.16
CA ARG A 146 -9.41 14.15 0.90
C ARG A 146 -9.84 12.73 0.54
N ASP A 147 -9.56 12.29 -0.68
CA ASP A 147 -9.91 10.96 -1.18
C ASP A 147 -8.79 9.93 -0.98
N LEU A 148 -7.69 10.33 -0.32
CA LEU A 148 -6.53 9.46 -0.10
C LEU A 148 -6.88 8.35 0.88
N GLN A 149 -6.71 7.11 0.44
CA GLN A 149 -6.99 5.88 1.20
C GLN A 149 -5.70 5.20 1.66
N TYR A 150 -4.65 5.26 0.83
CA TYR A 150 -3.39 4.57 1.08
C TYR A 150 -2.22 5.55 0.95
N LEU A 151 -1.52 5.79 2.06
CA LEU A 151 -0.32 6.62 2.10
C LEU A 151 0.86 5.82 2.66
N ARG A 152 1.87 5.56 1.82
CA ARG A 152 3.10 4.88 2.20
C ARG A 152 4.30 5.76 1.92
N LEU A 153 4.99 6.18 2.99
CA LEU A 153 6.20 7.00 2.94
C LEU A 153 7.37 6.34 3.71
N ASN A 154 7.20 5.10 4.15
CA ASN A 154 8.19 4.38 4.96
C ASN A 154 9.51 4.15 4.23
N ASN A 155 10.59 3.91 4.98
CA ASN A 155 11.94 3.72 4.45
C ASN A 155 12.40 4.90 3.57
N ASN A 156 12.38 6.10 4.13
CA ASN A 156 12.92 7.31 3.52
C ASN A 156 13.75 8.07 4.57
N THR A 157 14.16 9.30 4.27
CA THR A 157 14.86 10.20 5.19
C THR A 157 14.03 11.44 5.52
N LEU A 158 12.70 11.31 5.54
CA LEU A 158 11.78 12.40 5.82
C LEU A 158 11.92 12.86 7.27
N SER A 159 11.73 14.15 7.51
CA SER A 159 11.90 14.79 8.82
C SER A 159 10.73 15.68 9.18
N GLY A 160 10.73 16.23 10.40
CA GLY A 160 9.70 17.14 10.88
C GLY A 160 8.41 16.42 11.27
N ALA A 161 7.39 17.21 11.62
CA ALA A 161 6.10 16.69 12.04
C ALA A 161 5.24 16.24 10.86
N PHE A 162 4.49 15.15 11.04
CA PHE A 162 3.41 14.84 10.10
C PHE A 162 2.37 15.97 10.18
N PRO A 163 1.88 16.52 9.04
CA PRO A 163 0.97 17.67 9.03
C PRO A 163 -0.45 17.27 9.44
N SER A 164 -0.63 16.82 10.69
CA SER A 164 -1.87 16.27 11.26
C SER A 164 -2.84 17.34 11.78
N SER A 165 -2.33 18.50 12.22
CA SER A 165 -3.11 19.54 12.90
C SER A 165 -4.22 20.21 12.06
N SER A 166 -4.23 19.96 10.75
CA SER A 166 -5.24 20.42 9.79
C SER A 166 -5.66 19.36 8.78
N ALA A 167 -5.24 18.11 8.97
CA ALA A 167 -5.46 17.02 8.03
C ALA A 167 -6.92 16.54 8.05
N ASN A 168 -7.65 16.80 6.95
CA ASN A 168 -8.94 16.17 6.68
C ASN A 168 -8.74 14.97 5.75
N LEU A 169 -8.08 13.94 6.27
CA LEU A 169 -7.82 12.67 5.58
C LEU A 169 -8.88 11.64 5.99
N SER A 170 -10.17 12.00 5.85
CA SER A 170 -11.30 11.22 6.35
C SER A 170 -11.41 9.82 5.76
N HIS A 171 -10.87 9.61 4.56
CA HIS A 171 -10.90 8.32 3.85
C HIS A 171 -9.64 7.48 4.03
N LEU A 172 -8.65 7.96 4.81
CA LEU A 172 -7.38 7.26 4.94
C LEU A 172 -7.56 5.95 5.71
N VAL A 173 -7.31 4.83 5.02
CA VAL A 173 -7.41 3.49 5.57
C VAL A 173 -6.08 3.07 6.17
N PHE A 174 -4.98 3.38 5.46
CA PHE A 174 -3.65 2.91 5.79
C PHE A 174 -2.59 4.01 5.68
N LEU A 175 -1.79 4.15 6.73
CA LEU A 175 -0.69 5.12 6.83
C LEU A 175 0.60 4.44 7.29
N ASP A 176 1.62 4.37 6.44
CA ASP A 176 2.94 3.85 6.83
C ASP A 176 4.02 4.92 6.71
N LEU A 177 4.51 5.37 7.87
CA LEU A 177 5.55 6.38 8.03
C LEU A 177 6.83 5.78 8.66
N SER A 178 6.88 4.46 8.81
CA SER A 178 7.98 3.80 9.53
C SER A 178 9.35 4.04 8.90
N TYR A 179 10.41 3.95 9.71
CA TYR A 179 11.81 4.10 9.27
C TYR A 179 12.06 5.40 8.50
N ASN A 180 11.85 6.52 9.18
CA ASN A 180 12.17 7.88 8.74
C ASN A 180 12.81 8.63 9.92
N ASN A 181 13.00 9.94 9.78
CA ASN A 181 13.47 10.85 10.84
C ASN A 181 12.38 11.82 11.29
N LEU A 182 11.11 11.37 11.29
CA LEU A 182 9.96 12.20 11.65
C LEU A 182 9.96 12.53 13.14
N SER A 183 9.44 13.70 13.47
CA SER A 183 9.36 14.26 14.81
C SER A 183 7.93 14.65 15.20
N GLY A 184 7.74 15.13 16.42
CA GLY A 184 6.47 15.68 16.88
C GLY A 184 5.48 14.61 17.37
N PRO A 185 4.23 15.00 17.66
CA PRO A 185 3.25 14.10 18.22
C PRO A 185 2.90 12.99 17.24
N VAL A 186 2.54 11.83 17.76
CA VAL A 186 1.93 10.76 16.96
C VAL A 186 0.80 11.37 16.13
N PRO A 187 0.82 11.25 14.78
CA PRO A 187 -0.34 11.59 13.99
C PRO A 187 -1.49 10.75 14.54
N GLY A 188 -2.49 11.40 15.15
CA GLY A 188 -3.59 10.74 15.87
C GLY A 188 -4.41 9.79 14.99
N SER A 189 -5.68 9.53 15.29
CA SER A 189 -6.55 8.63 14.52
C SER A 189 -6.90 9.15 13.11
N LEU A 190 -5.89 9.46 12.29
CA LEU A 190 -5.99 9.88 10.89
C LEU A 190 -6.26 8.70 9.97
N ALA A 191 -5.84 7.49 10.36
CA ALA A 191 -6.06 6.27 9.61
C ALA A 191 -6.58 5.15 10.51
N ARG A 192 -7.34 4.22 9.91
CA ARG A 192 -7.78 2.99 10.60
C ARG A 192 -6.58 2.15 11.06
N THR A 193 -5.54 2.09 10.25
CA THR A 193 -4.29 1.39 10.55
C THR A 193 -3.11 2.30 10.24
N PHE A 194 -2.18 2.46 11.18
CA PHE A 194 -0.96 3.22 10.95
C PHE A 194 0.29 2.55 11.51
N ASN A 195 1.45 2.82 10.90
CA ASN A 195 2.77 2.39 11.36
C ASN A 195 3.74 3.57 11.38
N ILE A 196 4.39 3.77 12.52
CA ILE A 196 5.34 4.88 12.77
C ILE A 196 6.66 4.38 13.36
N VAL A 197 6.88 3.06 13.43
CA VAL A 197 8.06 2.44 14.04
C VAL A 197 9.33 2.93 13.35
N GLY A 198 10.43 3.11 14.10
CA GLY A 198 11.71 3.52 13.52
C GLY A 198 11.83 5.01 13.24
N ASN A 199 10.96 5.85 13.82
CA ASN A 199 11.13 7.31 13.88
C ASN A 199 11.55 7.70 15.31
N PRO A 200 12.82 8.06 15.54
CA PRO A 200 13.34 8.28 16.88
C PRO A 200 12.80 9.54 17.57
N LEU A 201 12.23 10.49 16.82
CA LEU A 201 11.81 11.80 17.33
C LEU A 201 10.28 11.92 17.52
N ILE A 202 9.51 10.83 17.32
CA ILE A 202 8.05 10.83 17.55
C ILE A 202 7.75 10.65 19.06
N CYS A 203 6.88 11.50 19.60
CA CYS A 203 6.48 11.53 21.00
C CYS A 203 4.98 11.18 21.19
N GLY A 204 4.64 10.57 22.33
CA GLY A 204 3.34 9.91 22.57
C GLY A 204 2.14 10.81 22.90
N ALA A 205 2.29 12.11 23.11
CA ALA A 205 1.15 12.97 23.49
C ALA A 205 1.28 14.43 23.00
N ALA A 206 0.17 14.98 22.48
CA ALA A 206 0.03 16.35 21.99
C ALA A 206 0.00 17.44 23.08
N THR A 207 0.33 17.10 24.33
CA THR A 207 0.33 18.02 25.48
C THR A 207 1.72 18.55 25.86
N GLU A 208 2.78 18.05 25.22
CA GLU A 208 4.13 18.61 25.36
C GLU A 208 4.35 19.61 24.24
N GLN A 209 4.27 20.90 24.59
CA GLN A 209 4.39 22.03 23.65
C GLN A 209 5.73 22.07 22.91
N ASP A 210 6.71 21.27 23.35
CA ASP A 210 8.09 21.26 22.87
C ASP A 210 8.62 19.81 22.78
N CYS A 211 8.11 19.03 21.80
CA CYS A 211 8.76 17.77 21.42
C CYS A 211 10.04 18.04 20.61
N TYR A 212 11.05 18.64 21.24
CA TYR A 212 12.43 18.47 20.78
C TYR A 212 12.85 17.09 21.26
N GLY A 213 13.13 16.20 20.29
CA GLY A 213 13.43 14.80 20.56
C GLY A 213 14.26 14.64 21.82
N THR A 214 13.83 13.73 22.68
CA THR A 214 14.61 13.40 23.87
C THR A 214 16.05 13.18 23.42
N LEU A 215 16.99 13.90 24.06
CA LEU A 215 18.39 13.48 24.06
C LEU A 215 18.38 11.95 24.24
N PRO A 216 19.24 11.19 23.52
CA PRO A 216 19.36 9.77 23.80
C PRO A 216 19.50 9.66 25.31
N MET A 217 18.54 9.01 25.97
CA MET A 217 18.68 8.76 27.40
C MET A 217 20.08 8.19 27.55
N PRO A 218 20.97 8.85 28.31
CA PRO A 218 22.30 8.31 28.51
C PRO A 218 22.05 6.92 29.08
N MET A 219 22.63 5.92 28.42
CA MET A 219 22.75 4.61 29.02
C MET A 219 23.49 4.83 30.33
N SER A 220 22.78 4.79 31.45
CA SER A 220 23.35 4.96 32.78
C SER A 220 24.10 3.68 33.15
N TYR A 221 25.24 3.47 32.51
CA TYR A 221 26.37 2.84 33.17
C TYR A 221 27.16 3.94 33.87
N SER A 222 26.80 4.23 35.12
CA SER A 222 27.75 4.88 36.02
C SER A 222 28.60 3.79 36.68
N LEU A 223 29.70 3.44 35.99
CA LEU A 223 30.88 2.90 36.65
C LEU A 223 31.65 4.10 37.21
N ASN A 224 31.35 4.52 38.44
CA ASN A 224 32.22 5.46 39.16
C ASN A 224 33.11 4.69 40.12
N ASN A 225 34.30 4.42 39.62
CA ASN A 225 35.49 4.20 40.40
C ASN A 225 36.05 5.57 40.81
N THR A 226 36.10 5.88 42.10
CA THR A 226 37.12 6.77 42.67
C THR A 226 37.28 6.50 44.16
N GLN A 227 38.53 6.20 44.55
CA GLN A 227 39.09 6.31 45.90
C GLN A 227 38.62 7.62 46.58
N GLY A 228 38.22 7.58 47.86
CA GLY A 228 39.09 7.88 49.02
C GLY A 228 39.33 9.40 49.11
N THR A 229 38.89 10.16 50.12
CA THR A 229 39.09 10.10 51.58
C THR A 229 38.26 11.28 52.18
N ILE A 230 37.64 11.33 53.37
CA ILE A 230 38.15 11.31 54.77
C ILE A 230 36.91 11.13 55.72
N LEU A 231 37.11 10.41 56.85
CA LEU A 231 36.22 9.99 57.97
C LEU A 231 35.64 11.13 58.87
N PRO A 232 34.90 10.90 60.00
CA PRO A 232 34.31 9.69 60.65
C PRO A 232 32.77 9.79 60.94
N ALA A 233 31.97 8.76 61.27
CA ALA A 233 31.98 7.98 62.54
C ALA A 233 30.98 6.78 62.54
N LYS A 234 31.39 5.72 63.27
CA LYS A 234 30.71 4.54 63.90
C LYS A 234 29.15 4.46 63.88
N SER A 235 28.45 3.31 63.81
CA SER A 235 28.74 1.91 64.23
C SER A 235 27.72 0.87 63.68
N LYS A 236 28.19 -0.38 63.46
CA LYS A 236 27.60 -1.75 63.69
C LYS A 236 26.06 -1.92 63.59
N SER A 237 25.47 -2.95 62.96
CA SER A 237 25.90 -4.34 62.74
C SER A 237 25.08 -5.00 61.62
N HIS A 238 25.71 -5.94 60.91
CA HIS A 238 25.15 -6.73 59.81
C HIS A 238 25.06 -8.19 60.28
N LYS A 239 23.86 -8.77 60.34
CA LYS A 239 23.65 -10.24 60.47
C LYS A 239 22.22 -10.72 60.09
N ALA A 240 21.54 -10.03 59.17
CA ALA A 240 20.22 -10.45 58.67
C ALA A 240 20.01 -10.24 57.15
N ALA A 241 21.08 -10.09 56.35
CA ALA A 241 20.95 -9.71 54.94
C ALA A 241 21.09 -10.85 53.92
N ILE A 242 21.43 -12.08 54.33
CA ILE A 242 21.68 -13.19 53.38
C ILE A 242 20.46 -14.11 53.19
N ALA A 243 19.44 -14.02 54.05
CA ALA A 243 18.23 -14.84 53.91
C ALA A 243 17.10 -14.17 53.10
N PHE A 244 17.10 -12.85 52.93
CA PHE A 244 16.01 -12.12 52.26
C PHE A 244 16.26 -11.83 50.77
N GLY A 245 17.51 -11.88 50.29
CA GLY A 245 17.83 -11.64 48.88
C GLY A 245 17.40 -12.77 47.94
N SER A 246 17.41 -14.02 48.42
CA SER A 246 17.07 -15.19 47.60
C SER A 246 15.56 -15.34 47.38
N THR A 247 14.72 -14.92 48.32
CA THR A 247 13.25 -15.06 48.22
C THR A 247 12.65 -13.97 47.33
N ILE A 248 13.16 -12.74 47.43
CA ILE A 248 12.70 -11.61 46.61
C ILE A 248 13.03 -11.86 45.12
N GLY A 249 14.23 -12.39 44.81
CA GLY A 249 14.61 -12.72 43.44
C GLY A 249 13.72 -13.78 42.77
N CYS A 250 13.34 -14.83 43.50
CA CYS A 250 12.43 -15.86 42.98
C CYS A 250 11.00 -15.33 42.78
N ILE A 251 10.52 -14.46 43.67
CA ILE A 251 9.20 -13.84 43.55
C ILE A 251 9.14 -12.91 42.33
N SER A 252 10.19 -12.13 42.05
CA SER A 252 10.26 -11.26 40.87
C SER A 252 10.20 -12.03 39.55
N ILE A 253 10.86 -13.19 39.47
CA ILE A 253 10.85 -14.04 38.28
C ILE A 253 9.47 -14.68 38.07
N LEU A 254 8.80 -15.10 39.14
CA LEU A 254 7.44 -15.63 39.04
C LEU A 254 6.45 -14.57 38.55
N PHE A 255 6.54 -13.33 39.03
CA PHE A 255 5.69 -12.24 38.52
C PHE A 255 5.93 -11.97 37.03
N LEU A 256 7.17 -11.97 36.57
CA LEU A 256 7.49 -11.80 35.14
C LEU A 256 6.93 -12.93 34.28
N VAL A 257 7.02 -14.19 34.74
CA VAL A 257 6.46 -15.34 34.03
C VAL A 257 4.93 -15.29 34.02
N THR A 258 4.29 -14.94 35.14
CA THR A 258 2.82 -14.77 35.18
C THR A 258 2.35 -13.60 34.33
N GLY A 259 3.12 -12.51 34.26
CA GLY A 259 2.85 -11.35 33.41
C GLY A 259 2.95 -11.69 31.93
N LEU A 260 3.96 -12.47 31.53
CA LEU A 260 4.10 -12.99 30.16
C LEU A 260 2.97 -13.95 29.81
N LEU A 261 2.57 -14.84 30.72
CA LEU A 261 1.44 -15.75 30.51
C LEU A 261 0.10 -15.00 30.47
N PHE A 262 -0.10 -14.00 31.31
CA PHE A 262 -1.30 -13.16 31.30
C PHE A 262 -1.35 -12.27 30.07
N TRP A 263 -0.23 -11.71 29.61
CA TRP A 263 -0.12 -10.98 28.35
C TRP A 263 -0.41 -11.90 27.16
N TRP A 264 0.07 -13.14 27.18
CA TRP A 264 -0.22 -14.12 26.14
C TRP A 264 -1.69 -14.55 26.15
N ARG A 265 -2.31 -14.75 27.34
CA ARG A 265 -3.75 -15.02 27.50
C ARG A 265 -4.63 -13.83 27.15
N HIS A 266 -4.22 -12.61 27.49
CA HIS A 266 -4.95 -11.38 27.21
C HIS A 266 -4.88 -11.03 25.71
N ARG A 267 -3.73 -11.27 25.07
CA ARG A 267 -3.59 -11.22 23.61
C ARG A 267 -4.49 -12.25 22.92
N LYS A 268 -4.75 -13.40 23.56
CA LYS A 268 -5.66 -14.44 23.07
C LYS A 268 -7.15 -14.13 23.36
N ASN A 269 -7.48 -13.46 24.46
CA ASN A 269 -8.86 -13.13 24.85
C ASN A 269 -9.37 -11.79 24.28
N ARG A 270 -8.50 -10.86 23.86
CA ARG A 270 -8.94 -9.62 23.18
C ARG A 270 -9.48 -9.83 21.76
N GLN A 271 -9.37 -11.04 21.21
CA GLN A 271 -10.04 -11.43 19.95
C GLN A 271 -11.53 -11.79 20.12
N ILE A 272 -12.11 -11.75 21.33
CA ILE A 272 -13.46 -12.28 21.61
C ILE A 272 -14.53 -11.20 21.90
N LEU A 273 -14.21 -9.89 21.89
CA LEU A 273 -15.17 -8.85 22.31
C LEU A 273 -15.39 -7.73 21.28
N PHE A 274 -15.48 -8.05 20.00
CA PHE A 274 -16.10 -7.16 19.01
C PHE A 274 -16.79 -8.02 17.95
N ASP A 275 -17.88 -8.65 18.39
CA ASP A 275 -18.99 -9.03 17.53
C ASP A 275 -20.06 -7.94 17.68
N VAL A 276 -20.87 -7.73 16.64
CA VAL A 276 -21.92 -6.71 16.45
C VAL A 276 -21.44 -5.36 15.88
N ASP A 277 -21.35 -5.23 14.56
CA ASP A 277 -22.53 -4.96 13.70
C ASP A 277 -22.11 -5.14 12.23
N ASP A 278 -22.46 -6.29 11.68
CA ASP A 278 -22.09 -6.75 10.35
C ASP A 278 -23.29 -6.58 9.44
N GLN A 279 -23.47 -5.40 8.87
CA GLN A 279 -24.41 -5.19 7.78
C GLN A 279 -24.07 -3.96 6.93
N HIS A 280 -23.80 -4.22 5.65
CA HIS A 280 -23.68 -3.29 4.52
C HIS A 280 -22.29 -2.68 4.25
N ILE A 281 -21.42 -3.45 3.59
CA ILE A 281 -20.57 -2.87 2.54
C ILE A 281 -20.70 -3.73 1.29
N GLU A 282 -21.66 -3.38 0.44
CA GLU A 282 -21.68 -3.75 -0.97
C GLU A 282 -20.52 -3.04 -1.70
N ASN A 283 -19.79 -3.83 -2.49
CA ASN A 283 -19.09 -3.45 -3.71
C ASN A 283 -18.01 -2.36 -3.62
N VAL A 284 -16.81 -2.75 -3.15
CA VAL A 284 -15.56 -2.10 -3.60
C VAL A 284 -15.24 -2.64 -4.99
N ASN A 285 -15.45 -1.82 -6.01
CA ASN A 285 -15.19 -2.13 -7.42
C ASN A 285 -13.67 -2.13 -7.69
N LEU A 286 -13.01 -3.29 -7.54
CA LEU A 286 -11.68 -3.53 -8.13
C LEU A 286 -11.87 -3.81 -9.63
N GLU A 287 -11.78 -2.78 -10.48
CA GLU A 287 -12.18 -2.78 -11.90
C GLU A 287 -11.49 -3.79 -12.84
N ASN A 288 -10.74 -4.79 -12.34
CA ASN A 288 -10.09 -5.79 -13.17
C ASN A 288 -9.95 -7.18 -12.53
N LEU A 289 -10.52 -7.39 -11.33
CA LEU A 289 -10.30 -8.61 -10.55
C LEU A 289 -11.64 -9.26 -10.20
N LYS A 290 -11.90 -10.43 -10.77
CA LYS A 290 -13.18 -11.12 -10.61
C LYS A 290 -13.25 -11.81 -9.24
N ARG A 291 -14.29 -11.52 -8.46
CA ARG A 291 -14.64 -12.31 -7.27
C ARG A 291 -15.40 -13.57 -7.71
N PHE A 292 -14.83 -14.74 -7.45
CA PHE A 292 -15.41 -16.03 -7.79
C PHE A 292 -16.20 -16.60 -6.61
N GLN A 293 -17.30 -17.28 -6.90
CA GLN A 293 -18.00 -18.08 -5.89
C GLN A 293 -17.26 -19.39 -5.65
N PHE A 294 -17.23 -19.86 -4.41
CA PHE A 294 -16.53 -21.12 -4.07
C PHE A 294 -17.09 -22.31 -4.85
N ARG A 295 -18.42 -22.37 -5.04
CA ARG A 295 -19.09 -23.43 -5.79
C ARG A 295 -18.68 -23.48 -7.26
N GLU A 296 -18.46 -22.31 -7.87
CA GLU A 296 -17.97 -22.19 -9.26
C GLU A 296 -16.58 -22.82 -9.40
N LEU A 297 -15.66 -22.49 -8.48
CA LEU A 297 -14.30 -23.03 -8.48
C LEU A 297 -14.25 -24.51 -8.11
N GLN A 298 -15.14 -24.94 -7.21
CA GLN A 298 -15.28 -26.34 -6.84
C GLN A 298 -15.74 -27.19 -8.04
N ALA A 299 -16.71 -26.70 -8.82
CA ALA A 299 -17.12 -27.36 -10.07
C ALA A 299 -15.99 -27.34 -11.12
N ALA A 300 -15.32 -26.19 -11.29
CA ALA A 300 -14.24 -26.02 -12.26
C ALA A 300 -13.03 -26.93 -12.01
N THR A 301 -12.78 -27.32 -10.76
CA THR A 301 -11.62 -28.13 -10.35
C THR A 301 -11.97 -29.59 -10.06
N GLU A 302 -13.21 -30.02 -10.33
CA GLU A 302 -13.73 -31.35 -9.99
C GLU A 302 -13.58 -31.64 -8.48
N ASN A 303 -14.13 -30.76 -7.63
CA ASN A 303 -14.02 -30.82 -6.18
C ASN A 303 -12.57 -30.82 -5.67
N PHE A 304 -11.68 -30.03 -6.29
CA PHE A 304 -10.26 -29.99 -5.96
C PHE A 304 -9.61 -31.39 -5.99
N SER A 305 -9.97 -32.19 -7.00
CA SER A 305 -9.47 -33.55 -7.21
C SER A 305 -7.94 -33.58 -7.37
N ASN A 306 -7.30 -34.60 -6.82
CA ASN A 306 -5.86 -34.83 -6.98
C ASN A 306 -5.44 -35.01 -8.46
N LYS A 307 -6.37 -35.43 -9.33
CA LYS A 307 -6.13 -35.55 -10.79
C LYS A 307 -5.82 -34.20 -11.44
N ASN A 308 -6.35 -33.11 -10.89
CA ASN A 308 -6.16 -31.75 -11.37
C ASN A 308 -5.06 -31.01 -10.60
N MET A 309 -4.33 -31.66 -9.69
CA MET A 309 -3.29 -31.00 -8.90
C MET A 309 -2.03 -30.77 -9.74
N ILE A 310 -1.65 -29.50 -9.92
CA ILE A 310 -0.49 -29.09 -10.72
C ILE A 310 0.67 -28.57 -9.85
N GLY A 311 0.44 -28.34 -8.56
CA GLY A 311 1.49 -27.92 -7.64
C GLY A 311 1.10 -28.12 -6.18
N LYS A 312 2.08 -28.43 -5.34
CA LYS A 312 1.93 -28.56 -3.89
C LYS A 312 3.15 -27.96 -3.19
N GLY A 313 2.94 -27.11 -2.20
CA GLY A 313 4.03 -26.43 -1.49
C GLY A 313 3.67 -26.06 -0.05
N GLY A 314 4.55 -25.27 0.58
CA GLY A 314 4.35 -24.75 1.94
C GLY A 314 3.06 -23.95 2.06
N PHE A 315 2.80 -23.08 1.08
CA PHE A 315 1.74 -22.07 1.08
C PHE A 315 0.39 -22.52 0.49
N GLY A 316 0.23 -23.80 0.14
CA GLY A 316 -1.01 -24.28 -0.47
C GLY A 316 -0.84 -25.32 -1.56
N ASN A 317 -1.99 -25.70 -2.11
CA ASN A 317 -2.10 -26.58 -3.28
C ASN A 317 -2.59 -25.77 -4.47
N VAL A 318 -2.14 -26.12 -5.67
CA VAL A 318 -2.54 -25.49 -6.92
C VAL A 318 -3.21 -26.53 -7.80
N TYR A 319 -4.41 -26.21 -8.28
CA TYR A 319 -5.24 -27.07 -9.11
C TYR A 319 -5.47 -26.42 -10.48
N ARG A 320 -5.51 -27.24 -11.53
CA ARG A 320 -6.00 -26.84 -12.84
C ARG A 320 -7.54 -26.84 -12.82
N GLY A 321 -8.14 -25.72 -13.18
CA GLY A 321 -9.59 -25.59 -13.30
C GLY A 321 -10.00 -25.24 -14.73
N LYS A 322 -11.20 -25.68 -15.14
CA LYS A 322 -11.86 -25.22 -16.37
C LYS A 322 -13.14 -24.48 -15.98
N LEU A 323 -13.18 -23.17 -16.23
CA LEU A 323 -14.33 -22.32 -15.96
C LEU A 323 -15.48 -22.62 -16.95
N PRO A 324 -16.73 -22.17 -16.66
CA PRO A 324 -17.89 -22.45 -17.51
C PRO A 324 -17.78 -21.93 -18.95
N ASP A 325 -17.06 -20.83 -19.13
CA ASP A 325 -16.73 -20.22 -20.43
C ASP A 325 -15.66 -21.00 -21.22
N GLY A 326 -15.10 -22.06 -20.63
CA GLY A 326 -14.03 -22.86 -21.22
C GLY A 326 -12.62 -22.39 -20.86
N THR A 327 -12.48 -21.26 -20.16
CA THR A 327 -11.18 -20.71 -19.77
C THR A 327 -10.46 -21.64 -18.79
N ILE A 328 -9.17 -21.91 -19.04
CA ILE A 328 -8.35 -22.76 -18.17
C ILE A 328 -7.59 -21.87 -17.19
N VAL A 329 -7.73 -22.14 -15.91
CA VAL A 329 -7.14 -21.37 -14.82
C VAL A 329 -6.32 -22.24 -13.86
N ALA A 330 -5.39 -21.62 -13.16
CA ALA A 330 -4.71 -22.21 -12.02
C ALA A 330 -5.32 -21.64 -10.72
N VAL A 331 -5.91 -22.52 -9.91
CA VAL A 331 -6.57 -22.17 -8.64
C VAL A 331 -5.65 -22.58 -7.49
N LYS A 332 -5.06 -21.59 -6.81
CA LYS A 332 -4.23 -21.81 -5.63
C LYS A 332 -5.10 -21.71 -4.37
N ARG A 333 -5.24 -22.82 -3.66
CA ARG A 333 -5.95 -22.92 -2.37
C ARG A 333 -4.93 -22.79 -1.23
N LEU A 334 -5.08 -21.76 -0.40
CA LEU A 334 -4.17 -21.46 0.71
C LEU A 334 -4.48 -22.34 1.94
N LYS A 335 -3.45 -22.68 2.72
CA LYS A 335 -3.60 -23.57 3.90
C LYS A 335 -4.19 -22.88 5.14
N ASP A 336 -3.95 -21.57 5.30
CA ASP A 336 -4.25 -20.83 6.54
C ASP A 336 -5.59 -20.07 6.49
N GLY A 337 -6.55 -20.55 5.70
CA GLY A 337 -7.88 -19.94 5.49
C GLY A 337 -8.73 -19.70 6.75
N ASN A 338 -8.41 -20.36 7.86
CA ASN A 338 -9.22 -20.36 9.08
C ASN A 338 -8.70 -19.43 10.20
N ALA A 339 -7.63 -18.65 9.98
CA ALA A 339 -7.12 -17.73 10.99
C ALA A 339 -8.08 -16.54 11.19
N ALA A 340 -8.50 -16.29 12.44
CA ALA A 340 -9.28 -15.12 12.83
C ALA A 340 -8.50 -13.83 12.54
N GLY A 341 -9.09 -12.91 11.78
CA GLY A 341 -8.44 -11.70 11.25
C GLY A 341 -7.72 -11.89 9.91
N GLY A 342 -7.68 -13.11 9.38
CA GLY A 342 -7.06 -13.39 8.08
C GLY A 342 -7.84 -12.84 6.88
N GLU A 343 -9.08 -12.38 7.07
CA GLU A 343 -9.90 -11.83 5.99
C GLU A 343 -9.38 -10.49 5.50
N LEU A 344 -9.19 -9.54 6.42
CA LEU A 344 -8.61 -8.25 6.10
C LEU A 344 -7.19 -8.41 5.56
N GLN A 345 -6.41 -9.31 6.15
CA GLN A 345 -5.05 -9.61 5.68
C GLN A 345 -5.06 -10.16 4.25
N PHE A 346 -5.94 -11.11 3.94
CA PHE A 346 -6.04 -11.71 2.62
C PHE A 346 -6.57 -10.71 1.59
N GLN A 347 -7.54 -9.86 1.96
CA GLN A 347 -8.02 -8.80 1.11
C GLN A 347 -6.92 -7.78 0.80
N THR A 348 -6.18 -7.31 1.81
CA THR A 348 -5.01 -6.44 1.60
C THR A 348 -3.96 -7.12 0.73
N GLU A 349 -3.69 -8.41 0.92
CA GLU A 349 -2.74 -9.15 0.09
C GLU A 349 -3.22 -9.26 -1.37
N VAL A 350 -4.50 -9.56 -1.60
CA VAL A 350 -5.11 -9.59 -2.94
C VAL A 350 -5.05 -8.22 -3.59
N GLU A 351 -5.37 -7.15 -2.87
CA GLU A 351 -5.27 -5.77 -3.34
C GLU A 351 -3.82 -5.42 -3.72
N MET A 352 -2.85 -5.70 -2.85
CA MET A 352 -1.43 -5.46 -3.14
C MET A 352 -0.91 -6.28 -4.33
N ILE A 353 -1.29 -7.56 -4.45
CA ILE A 353 -0.92 -8.41 -5.60
C ILE A 353 -1.59 -7.91 -6.89
N SER A 354 -2.81 -7.37 -6.80
CA SER A 354 -3.53 -6.82 -7.96
C SER A 354 -2.85 -5.58 -8.55
N LEU A 355 -2.20 -4.79 -7.69
CA LEU A 355 -1.45 -3.58 -8.05
C LEU A 355 -0.03 -3.90 -8.53
N ALA A 356 0.45 -5.14 -8.37
CA ALA A 356 1.78 -5.52 -8.79
C ALA A 356 1.86 -5.68 -10.31
N VAL A 357 2.33 -4.65 -11.02
CA VAL A 357 2.56 -4.68 -12.47
C VAL A 357 4.04 -4.95 -12.77
N HIS A 358 4.35 -6.12 -13.33
CA HIS A 358 5.69 -6.44 -13.80
C HIS A 358 5.65 -7.42 -14.98
N ARG A 359 6.50 -7.19 -16.00
CA ARG A 359 6.57 -7.98 -17.25
C ARG A 359 6.78 -9.48 -17.07
N ASN A 360 7.37 -9.90 -15.94
CA ASN A 360 7.69 -11.30 -15.64
C ASN A 360 6.86 -11.87 -14.48
N LEU A 361 5.87 -11.12 -13.95
CA LEU A 361 4.96 -11.63 -12.92
C LEU A 361 3.63 -12.04 -13.55
N LEU A 362 3.06 -13.14 -13.04
CA LEU A 362 1.73 -13.57 -13.43
C LEU A 362 0.68 -12.66 -12.80
N ARG A 363 -0.13 -12.02 -13.62
CA ARG A 363 -1.24 -11.18 -13.17
C ARG A 363 -2.32 -12.04 -12.51
N LEU A 364 -2.83 -11.57 -11.37
CA LEU A 364 -3.95 -12.19 -10.68
C LEU A 364 -5.26 -11.93 -11.46
N CYS A 365 -6.00 -12.99 -11.78
CA CYS A 365 -7.28 -12.90 -12.50
C CYS A 365 -8.46 -12.69 -11.55
N GLY A 366 -8.37 -13.25 -10.36
CA GLY A 366 -9.47 -13.26 -9.41
C GLY A 366 -9.12 -13.87 -8.08
N PHE A 367 -10.07 -13.81 -7.16
CA PHE A 367 -9.99 -14.43 -5.85
C PHE A 367 -11.33 -15.03 -5.44
N CYS A 368 -11.29 -15.95 -4.50
CA CYS A 368 -12.45 -16.44 -3.78
C CYS A 368 -12.14 -16.45 -2.29
N MET A 369 -13.12 -16.00 -1.52
CA MET A 369 -12.96 -15.69 -0.11
C MET A 369 -14.25 -16.05 0.61
N THR A 370 -14.16 -17.02 1.51
CA THR A 370 -15.24 -17.44 2.41
C THR A 370 -14.68 -17.55 3.84
N ALA A 371 -15.56 -17.79 4.81
CA ALA A 371 -15.17 -17.96 6.21
C ALA A 371 -14.06 -19.01 6.45
N THR A 372 -13.89 -19.97 5.53
CA THR A 372 -12.90 -21.06 5.66
C THR A 372 -11.94 -21.18 4.49
N GLU A 373 -12.26 -20.56 3.35
CA GLU A 373 -11.54 -20.79 2.10
C GLU A 373 -10.99 -19.50 1.53
N ARG A 374 -9.69 -19.52 1.20
CA ARG A 374 -8.99 -18.43 0.54
C ARG A 374 -8.31 -18.98 -0.70
N LEU A 375 -8.76 -18.53 -1.87
CA LEU A 375 -8.27 -18.98 -3.15
C LEU A 375 -7.83 -17.81 -4.04
N LEU A 376 -6.72 -18.01 -4.73
CA LEU A 376 -6.19 -17.11 -5.74
C LEU A 376 -6.28 -17.78 -7.12
N ILE A 377 -6.70 -17.01 -8.13
CA ILE A 377 -6.95 -17.51 -9.48
C ILE A 377 -5.99 -16.81 -10.44
N TYR A 378 -5.19 -17.62 -11.15
CA TYR A 378 -4.21 -17.16 -12.13
C TYR A 378 -4.48 -17.79 -13.51
N PRO A 379 -3.95 -17.19 -14.60
CA PRO A 379 -3.94 -17.84 -15.90
C PRO A 379 -3.19 -19.18 -15.83
N TYR A 380 -3.72 -20.20 -16.50
CA TYR A 380 -3.01 -21.48 -16.58
C TYR A 380 -1.83 -21.41 -17.56
N MET A 381 -0.65 -21.83 -17.11
CA MET A 381 0.57 -21.89 -17.92
C MET A 381 0.77 -23.30 -18.47
N SER A 382 0.54 -23.48 -19.78
CA SER A 382 0.68 -24.78 -20.46
C SER A 382 2.11 -25.30 -20.53
N ASN A 383 3.12 -24.42 -20.49
CA ASN A 383 4.54 -24.74 -20.69
C ASN A 383 5.27 -25.23 -19.42
N GLY A 384 4.54 -25.53 -18.34
CA GLY A 384 5.08 -25.99 -17.07
C GLY A 384 5.56 -24.86 -16.15
N SER A 385 6.12 -25.22 -15.00
CA SER A 385 6.59 -24.25 -14.00
C SER A 385 8.06 -23.86 -14.24
N VAL A 386 8.45 -22.67 -13.77
CA VAL A 386 9.87 -22.28 -13.76
C VAL A 386 10.71 -23.30 -12.98
N ALA A 387 10.18 -23.87 -11.91
CA ALA A 387 10.83 -24.91 -11.13
C ALA A 387 11.13 -26.19 -11.96
N SER A 388 10.26 -26.58 -12.89
CA SER A 388 10.54 -27.73 -13.76
C SER A 388 11.61 -27.42 -14.82
N ARG A 389 11.68 -26.16 -15.28
CA ARG A 389 12.73 -25.69 -16.20
C ARG A 389 14.10 -25.54 -15.52
N LEU A 390 14.11 -25.08 -14.27
CA LEU A 390 15.34 -24.91 -13.47
C LEU A 390 15.98 -26.25 -13.07
N LYS A 391 15.19 -27.31 -12.87
CA LYS A 391 15.72 -28.66 -12.60
C LYS A 391 16.41 -29.29 -13.81
N GLY A 392 16.28 -28.73 -15.02
CA GLY A 392 16.85 -29.26 -16.27
C GLY A 392 18.22 -28.69 -16.68
N LYS A 393 18.80 -27.73 -15.94
CA LYS A 393 20.14 -27.18 -16.24
C LYS A 393 20.97 -27.04 -14.96
N THR A 394 21.89 -27.97 -14.76
CA THR A 394 22.95 -27.88 -13.75
C THR A 394 23.97 -26.81 -14.13
N HIS A 395 24.37 -26.01 -13.13
CA HIS A 395 25.45 -25.02 -13.07
C HIS A 395 25.31 -23.69 -13.85
N GLN A 396 24.76 -22.66 -13.20
CA GLN A 396 25.53 -21.58 -12.54
C GLN A 396 24.56 -20.57 -11.89
N ASN A 397 24.96 -20.08 -10.72
CA ASN A 397 24.24 -19.25 -9.75
C ASN A 397 23.20 -18.25 -10.30
N PHE A 398 21.93 -18.42 -9.95
CA PHE A 398 21.02 -17.32 -9.61
C PHE A 398 19.99 -17.77 -8.56
N ARG A 399 20.00 -17.11 -7.40
CA ARG A 399 18.92 -17.14 -6.41
C ARG A 399 17.82 -16.19 -6.89
N MET A 400 16.59 -16.67 -7.01
CA MET A 400 15.44 -15.85 -6.63
C MET A 400 14.27 -16.72 -6.19
N VAL A 401 13.76 -16.33 -5.02
CA VAL A 401 12.68 -16.93 -4.24
C VAL A 401 11.39 -16.23 -4.62
N VAL A 402 10.30 -16.99 -4.79
CA VAL A 402 8.96 -16.50 -4.44
C VAL A 402 8.47 -17.47 -3.38
N SER A 403 8.62 -17.05 -2.13
CA SER A 403 7.94 -17.55 -0.95
C SER A 403 6.64 -16.78 -0.81
#